data_AF-A0A8H7VC39-F1
#
_entry.id   AF-A0A8H7VC39-F1
#
_cell.length_a   1.000
_cell.length_b   1.000
_cell.length_c   1.000
_cell.angle_alpha   90.00
_cell.angle_beta   90.00
_cell.angle_gamma   90.00
#
_symmetry.space_group_name_H-M   'P 1'
#
loop_
_entity.id
_entity.type
_entity.pdbx_description
1 polymer ?
#
loop_
_entity_poly.entity_id
_entity_poly.type
_entity_poly.pdbx_seq_one_letter_code
_entity_poly.pdbx_strand_id
1 'polypeptide(L)'
;MSTKYFKALPSSSPPSPPHSTLSSSKWKSFWKLQIPLNARNTWYRILHKKITTKKKLHLYIPSDYSDKCSLCPTHHQIENTEHFLFSCPLKYLVWTTALSLYIDPTLISCTYSQYLEFVYMTSSNTRTSSSPYPNLSVSQVFACIQQAIWNSHYRSVFDLIPFAPSHVLSSIQLTLFTLHSQENIHSII
;
A
#
# COMPACT_ATOMS: atom_id res chain seq x y z
N MET A 1 -6.88 -23.20 34.98
CA MET A 1 -6.65 -21.75 35.08
C MET A 1 -7.96 -21.02 34.78
N SER A 2 -8.44 -20.20 35.71
CA SER A 2 -9.79 -19.62 35.73
C SER A 2 -9.84 -18.28 34.98
N THR A 3 -10.80 -18.11 34.06
CA THR A 3 -11.01 -16.95 33.16
C THR A 3 -11.59 -15.70 33.86
N LYS A 4 -11.53 -15.61 35.19
CA LYS A 4 -12.26 -14.60 35.98
C LYS A 4 -11.60 -13.20 36.06
N TYR A 5 -10.52 -12.92 35.34
CA TYR A 5 -9.75 -11.67 35.52
C TYR A 5 -9.90 -10.58 34.45
N PHE A 6 -10.84 -10.68 33.51
CA PHE A 6 -10.96 -9.74 32.37
C PHE A 6 -12.14 -8.73 32.42
N LYS A 7 -12.62 -8.33 33.60
CA LYS A 7 -13.74 -7.36 33.69
C LYS A 7 -13.54 -6.21 34.70
N ALA A 8 -12.33 -5.68 34.81
CA ALA A 8 -12.14 -4.34 35.36
C ALA A 8 -11.87 -3.38 34.20
N LEU A 9 -12.87 -2.56 33.86
CA LEU A 9 -12.66 -1.42 32.95
C LEU A 9 -11.82 -0.38 33.70
N PRO A 10 -10.71 0.12 33.13
CA PRO A 10 -9.95 1.19 33.74
C PRO A 10 -10.84 2.44 33.90
N SER A 11 -10.79 3.08 35.08
CA SER A 11 -11.45 4.36 35.38
C SER A 11 -10.80 5.57 34.66
N SER A 12 -10.10 5.34 33.56
CA SER A 12 -9.55 6.40 32.73
C SER A 12 -10.64 6.93 31.80
N SER A 13 -10.74 8.24 31.67
CA SER A 13 -11.50 8.90 30.62
C SER A 13 -11.24 8.22 29.27
N PRO A 14 -12.28 8.04 28.42
CA PRO A 14 -12.08 7.40 27.13
C PRO A 14 -10.96 8.15 26.39
N PRO A 15 -9.95 7.44 25.86
CA PRO A 15 -8.92 8.08 25.07
C PRO A 15 -9.62 8.88 23.96
N SER A 16 -9.17 10.12 23.74
CA SER A 16 -9.70 10.98 22.69
C SER A 16 -9.85 10.17 21.41
N PRO A 17 -10.99 10.26 20.70
CA PRO A 17 -11.19 9.49 19.48
C PRO A 17 -10.00 9.75 18.57
N PRO A 18 -9.37 8.68 18.03
CA PRO A 18 -8.18 8.85 17.22
C PRO A 18 -8.49 9.83 16.08
N HIS A 19 -7.63 10.84 15.90
CA HIS A 19 -7.78 11.79 14.80
C HIS A 19 -7.96 11.02 13.48
N SER A 20 -9.01 11.36 12.74
CA SER A 20 -9.27 10.75 11.44
C SER A 20 -8.05 10.93 10.53
N THR A 21 -7.63 9.86 9.87
CA THR A 21 -6.43 9.84 9.03
C THR A 21 -6.59 10.66 7.75
N LEU A 22 -7.84 10.90 7.35
CA LEU A 22 -8.23 11.75 6.23
C LEU A 22 -9.36 12.70 6.65
N SER A 23 -9.52 13.83 5.96
CA SER A 23 -10.71 14.67 6.10
C SER A 23 -11.97 13.95 5.60
N SER A 24 -13.15 14.40 6.03
CA SER A 24 -14.43 13.83 5.58
C SER A 24 -14.60 13.87 4.06
N SER A 25 -14.13 14.94 3.41
CA SER A 25 -14.16 15.06 1.95
C SER A 25 -13.28 14.00 1.26
N LYS A 26 -12.07 13.77 1.78
CA LYS A 26 -11.16 12.76 1.26
C LYS A 26 -11.67 11.34 1.49
N TRP A 27 -12.29 11.07 2.64
CA TRP A 27 -12.97 9.79 2.85
C TRP A 27 -14.09 9.56 1.84
N LYS A 28 -14.91 10.57 1.57
CA LYS A 28 -15.96 10.48 0.54
C LYS A 28 -15.36 10.21 -0.84
N SER A 29 -14.24 10.86 -1.20
CA SER A 29 -13.52 10.59 -2.45
C SER A 29 -12.96 9.17 -2.48
N PHE A 30 -12.30 8.72 -1.41
CA PHE A 30 -11.73 7.38 -1.28
C PHE A 30 -12.78 6.28 -1.49
N TRP A 31 -13.95 6.39 -0.85
CA TRP A 31 -15.02 5.41 -0.98
C TRP A 31 -15.68 5.41 -2.37
N LYS A 32 -15.61 6.53 -3.11
CA LYS A 32 -16.12 6.64 -4.48
C LYS A 32 -15.14 6.10 -5.54
N LEU A 33 -13.87 5.90 -5.21
CA LEU A 33 -12.87 5.41 -6.16
C LEU A 33 -13.30 4.06 -6.73
N GLN A 34 -13.34 3.96 -8.07
CA GLN A 34 -13.53 2.70 -8.77
C GLN A 34 -12.18 1.97 -8.81
N ILE A 35 -11.92 1.14 -7.80
CA ILE A 35 -10.70 0.34 -7.65
C ILE A 35 -11.06 -1.07 -7.21
N PRO A 36 -10.19 -2.08 -7.48
CA PRO A 36 -10.38 -3.43 -6.96
C PRO A 36 -10.55 -3.44 -5.44
N LEU A 37 -11.45 -4.30 -4.93
CA LEU A 37 -11.75 -4.38 -3.50
C LEU A 37 -10.48 -4.61 -2.65
N ASN A 38 -9.59 -5.50 -3.10
CA ASN A 38 -8.34 -5.78 -2.41
C ASN A 38 -7.45 -4.53 -2.33
N ALA A 39 -7.37 -3.74 -3.39
CA ALA A 39 -6.62 -2.48 -3.40
C ALA A 39 -7.19 -1.47 -2.39
N ARG A 40 -8.52 -1.36 -2.32
CA ARG A 40 -9.20 -0.53 -1.31
C ARG A 40 -8.89 -1.01 0.12
N ASN A 41 -8.98 -2.31 0.37
CA ASN A 41 -8.70 -2.89 1.69
C ASN A 41 -7.26 -2.65 2.13
N THR A 42 -6.30 -2.82 1.22
CA THR A 42 -4.87 -2.55 1.48
C THR A 42 -4.66 -1.08 1.82
N TRP A 43 -5.20 -0.16 1.02
CA TRP A 43 -5.06 1.27 1.27
C TRP A 43 -5.72 1.69 2.59
N TYR A 44 -6.91 1.17 2.89
CA TYR A 44 -7.58 1.39 4.16
C TYR A 44 -6.74 0.93 5.36
N ARG A 45 -6.14 -0.27 5.29
CA ARG A 45 -5.26 -0.79 6.34
C ARG A 45 -4.03 0.11 6.56
N ILE A 46 -3.46 0.62 5.48
CA ILE A 46 -2.30 1.52 5.54
C ILE A 46 -2.68 2.84 6.22
N LEU A 47 -3.80 3.46 5.81
CA LEU A 47 -4.32 4.69 6.43
C LEU A 47 -4.51 4.53 7.94
N HIS A 48 -5.10 3.41 8.37
CA HIS A 48 -5.34 3.11 9.78
C HIS A 48 -4.12 2.55 10.54
N LYS A 49 -2.94 2.50 9.92
CA LYS A 49 -1.71 1.93 10.51
C LYS A 49 -1.90 0.49 11.01
N LYS A 50 -2.77 -0.27 10.35
CA LYS A 50 -3.10 -1.68 10.62
C LYS A 50 -2.26 -2.63 9.76
N ILE A 51 -0.95 -2.35 9.70
CA ILE A 51 0.04 -3.17 8.99
C ILE A 51 0.83 -3.95 10.03
N THR A 52 1.10 -5.21 9.73
CA THR A 52 1.93 -6.08 10.56
C THR A 52 3.30 -6.21 9.88
N THR A 53 4.25 -5.39 10.31
CA THR A 53 5.65 -5.47 9.85
C THR A 53 6.41 -6.50 10.66
N LYS A 54 7.53 -7.00 10.14
CA LYS A 54 8.39 -7.89 10.93
C LYS A 54 8.94 -7.25 12.19
N LYS A 55 9.28 -5.95 12.19
CA LYS A 55 9.64 -5.24 13.44
C LYS A 55 8.54 -5.37 14.50
N LYS A 56 7.27 -5.26 14.09
CA LYS A 56 6.13 -5.42 15.00
C LYS A 56 5.95 -6.86 15.46
N LEU A 57 6.13 -7.84 14.57
CA LEU A 57 6.07 -9.26 14.93
C LEU A 57 7.17 -9.64 15.92
N HIS A 58 8.42 -9.24 15.66
CA HIS A 58 9.55 -9.47 16.55
C HIS A 58 9.31 -8.87 17.94
N LEU A 59 8.68 -7.70 18.01
CA LEU A 59 8.31 -7.06 19.29
C LEU A 59 7.34 -7.91 20.13
N TYR A 60 6.42 -8.64 19.50
CA TYR A 60 5.44 -9.47 20.21
C TYR A 60 5.91 -10.91 20.43
N ILE A 61 6.68 -11.47 19.50
CA ILE A 61 7.11 -12.87 19.50
C ILE A 61 8.58 -12.94 19.00
N PRO A 62 9.55 -12.47 19.81
CA PRO A 62 10.94 -12.31 19.37
C PRO A 62 11.64 -13.64 19.06
N SER A 63 11.21 -14.74 19.68
CA SER A 63 11.75 -16.08 19.50
C SER A 63 11.50 -16.64 18.09
N ASP A 64 10.34 -16.33 17.52
CA ASP A 64 9.84 -16.96 16.29
C ASP A 64 10.05 -16.09 15.06
N TYR A 65 10.16 -14.77 15.25
CA TYR A 65 10.22 -13.81 14.14
C TYR A 65 11.43 -12.89 14.28
N SER A 66 12.23 -12.81 13.21
CA SER A 66 13.26 -11.79 13.05
C SER A 66 12.65 -10.45 12.61
N ASP A 67 13.22 -9.33 13.07
CA ASP A 67 12.85 -7.98 12.64
C ASP A 67 13.37 -7.61 11.23
N LYS A 68 14.18 -8.48 10.62
CA LYS A 68 14.86 -8.22 9.35
C LYS A 68 14.01 -8.54 8.13
N CYS A 69 14.06 -7.67 7.12
CA CYS A 69 13.36 -7.85 5.86
C CYS A 69 13.81 -9.14 5.13
N SER A 70 12.85 -9.98 4.72
CA SER A 70 13.15 -11.19 3.91
C SER A 70 13.46 -10.88 2.46
N LEU A 71 13.13 -9.69 1.97
CA LEU A 71 13.27 -9.35 0.55
C LEU A 71 14.60 -8.65 0.23
N CYS A 72 15.32 -8.19 1.26
CA CYS A 72 16.57 -7.48 1.07
C CYS A 72 17.72 -8.46 0.86
N PRO A 73 18.59 -8.26 -0.16
CA PRO A 73 19.70 -9.17 -0.46
C PRO A 73 20.64 -9.42 0.73
N THR A 74 20.85 -8.40 1.56
CA THR A 74 21.75 -8.50 2.71
C THR A 74 21.05 -8.93 4.00
N HIS A 75 19.72 -9.09 4.03
CA HIS A 75 18.93 -9.45 5.21
C HIS A 75 19.25 -8.68 6.52
N HIS A 76 19.91 -7.52 6.45
CA HIS A 76 20.32 -6.76 7.64
C HIS A 76 19.41 -5.58 7.95
N GLN A 77 18.55 -5.19 7.01
CA GLN A 77 17.65 -4.04 7.16
C GLN A 77 16.43 -4.40 8.01
N ILE A 78 16.16 -3.58 9.03
CA ILE A 78 14.97 -3.72 9.89
C ILE A 78 13.74 -3.34 9.07
N GLU A 79 12.76 -4.23 9.03
CA GLU A 79 11.49 -3.97 8.34
C GLU A 79 10.53 -3.21 9.27
N ASN A 80 10.73 -1.89 9.31
CA ASN A 80 9.76 -0.94 9.84
C ASN A 80 8.66 -0.62 8.79
N THR A 81 7.70 0.26 9.11
CA THR A 81 6.59 0.59 8.20
C THR A 81 7.05 1.16 6.87
N GLU A 82 8.02 2.07 6.88
CA GLU A 82 8.56 2.66 5.66
C GLU A 82 9.25 1.60 4.79
N HIS A 83 10.09 0.76 5.38
CA HIS A 83 10.79 -0.30 4.67
C HIS A 83 9.82 -1.37 4.13
N PHE A 84 8.80 -1.71 4.91
CA PHE A 84 7.76 -2.63 4.50
C PHE A 84 6.99 -2.09 3.28
N LEU A 85 6.57 -0.83 3.31
CA LEU A 85 5.73 -0.23 2.27
C LEU A 85 6.50 0.26 1.04
N PHE A 86 7.70 0.79 1.25
CA PHE A 86 8.37 1.66 0.29
C PHE A 86 9.87 1.37 0.12
N SER A 87 10.70 1.58 1.17
CA SER A 87 12.16 1.69 1.01
C SER A 87 12.92 0.37 0.87
N CYS A 88 12.23 -0.77 0.92
CA CYS A 88 12.82 -2.05 0.52
C CYS A 88 13.27 -1.98 -0.95
N PRO A 89 14.54 -2.29 -1.31
CA PRO A 89 15.07 -2.06 -2.67
C PRO A 89 14.24 -2.68 -3.79
N LEU A 90 13.74 -3.91 -3.59
CA LEU A 90 12.89 -4.57 -4.59
C LEU A 90 11.53 -3.88 -4.76
N LYS A 91 10.95 -3.36 -3.66
CA LYS A 91 9.67 -2.63 -3.72
C LYS A 91 9.88 -1.22 -4.28
N TYR A 92 10.97 -0.56 -3.90
CA TYR A 92 11.36 0.75 -4.40
C TYR A 92 11.53 0.74 -5.91
N LEU A 93 12.19 -0.29 -6.46
CA LEU A 93 12.31 -0.48 -7.90
C LEU A 93 10.94 -0.56 -8.61
N VAL A 94 9.99 -1.30 -8.03
CA VAL A 94 8.62 -1.37 -8.58
C VAL A 94 7.93 -0.01 -8.49
N TRP A 95 8.03 0.67 -7.35
CA TRP A 95 7.45 1.99 -7.14
C TRP A 95 7.95 3.00 -8.16
N THR A 96 9.26 3.19 -8.27
CA THR A 96 9.84 4.19 -9.18
C THR A 96 9.58 3.87 -10.64
N THR A 97 9.61 2.59 -11.02
CA THR A 97 9.30 2.16 -12.39
C THR A 97 7.82 2.41 -12.71
N ALA A 98 6.90 1.97 -11.85
CA ALA A 98 5.47 2.09 -12.11
C ALA A 98 4.97 3.54 -12.02
N LEU A 99 5.45 4.32 -11.04
CA LEU A 99 5.07 5.73 -10.91
C LEU A 99 5.59 6.56 -12.09
N SER A 100 6.84 6.33 -12.53
CA SER A 100 7.40 7.03 -13.69
C SER A 100 6.68 6.70 -15.00
N LEU A 101 6.23 5.44 -15.15
CA LEU A 101 5.54 4.99 -16.36
C LEU A 101 4.07 5.42 -16.43
N TYR A 102 3.34 5.37 -15.31
CA TYR A 102 1.88 5.54 -15.32
C TYR A 102 1.37 6.86 -14.75
N ILE A 103 2.23 7.66 -14.12
CA ILE A 103 1.83 8.94 -13.51
C ILE A 103 2.67 10.08 -14.09
N ASP A 104 3.96 10.13 -13.74
CA ASP A 104 4.84 11.21 -14.18
C ASP A 104 6.31 10.72 -14.20
N PRO A 105 7.04 10.86 -15.33
CA PRO A 105 8.44 10.43 -15.45
C PRO A 105 9.39 10.96 -14.37
N THR A 106 9.10 12.12 -13.77
CA THR A 106 9.90 12.69 -12.68
C THR A 106 9.86 11.86 -11.40
N LEU A 107 8.90 10.94 -11.26
CA LEU A 107 8.75 10.04 -10.11
C LEU A 107 9.70 8.83 -10.15
N ILE A 108 10.64 8.77 -11.09
CA ILE A 108 11.72 7.77 -11.13
C ILE A 108 12.61 7.80 -9.88
N SER A 109 12.63 8.92 -9.17
CA SER A 109 13.33 9.12 -7.89
C SER A 109 12.36 9.52 -6.76
N CYS A 110 11.14 8.97 -6.78
CA CYS A 110 10.13 9.24 -5.76
C CYS A 110 10.68 9.02 -4.33
N THR A 111 10.33 9.90 -3.41
CA THR A 111 10.71 9.86 -1.99
C THR A 111 9.59 9.26 -1.15
N TYR A 112 9.91 8.84 0.08
CA TYR A 112 8.87 8.36 1.00
C TYR A 112 7.85 9.45 1.37
N SER A 113 8.25 10.72 1.41
CA SER A 113 7.32 11.84 1.62
C SER A 113 6.30 11.93 0.49
N GLN A 114 6.75 11.87 -0.76
CA GLN A 114 5.85 11.86 -1.93
C GLN A 114 4.95 10.62 -1.93
N TYR A 115 5.48 9.44 -1.56
CA TYR A 115 4.65 8.25 -1.34
C TYR A 115 3.52 8.51 -0.32
N LEU A 116 3.83 9.14 0.82
CA LEU A 116 2.83 9.49 1.82
C LEU A 116 1.81 10.50 1.28
N GLU A 117 2.19 11.43 0.42
CA GLU A 117 1.25 12.34 -0.23
C GLU A 117 0.22 11.60 -1.09
N PHE A 118 0.63 10.54 -1.78
CA PHE A 118 -0.32 9.65 -2.47
C PHE A 118 -1.21 8.92 -1.47
N VAL A 119 -0.64 8.31 -0.42
CA VAL A 119 -1.39 7.59 0.63
C VAL A 119 -2.47 8.48 1.25
N TYR A 120 -2.13 9.74 1.58
CA TYR A 120 -3.05 10.68 2.23
C TYR A 120 -3.88 11.53 1.26
N MET A 121 -3.84 11.21 -0.04
CA MET A 121 -4.57 11.92 -1.09
C MET A 121 -4.33 13.44 -1.02
N THR A 122 -3.07 13.87 -0.78
CA THR A 122 -2.61 15.27 -0.81
C THR A 122 -1.75 15.57 -2.03
N SER A 123 -1.28 14.56 -2.74
CA SER A 123 -0.45 14.71 -3.94
C SER A 123 -1.13 15.61 -4.97
N SER A 124 -0.41 16.62 -5.46
CA SER A 124 -0.82 17.50 -6.55
C SER A 124 -0.43 16.95 -7.93
N ASN A 125 0.20 15.77 -7.99
CA ASN A 125 0.60 15.15 -9.24
C ASN A 125 -0.63 14.90 -10.12
N THR A 126 -0.49 15.20 -11.39
CA THR A 126 -1.42 14.82 -12.45
C THR A 126 -0.77 13.77 -13.32
N ARG A 127 -1.58 13.08 -14.13
CA ARG A 127 -1.04 12.12 -15.10
C ARG A 127 -0.64 12.86 -16.35
N THR A 128 0.55 12.57 -16.87
CA THR A 128 1.00 13.13 -18.15
C THR A 128 0.12 12.62 -19.29
N SER A 129 -0.07 13.43 -20.34
CA SER A 129 -0.91 13.05 -21.49
C SER A 129 -0.40 11.83 -22.25
N SER A 130 0.89 11.48 -22.09
CA SER A 130 1.51 10.28 -22.67
C SER A 130 1.36 9.03 -21.80
N SER A 131 0.82 9.16 -20.57
CA SER A 131 0.63 8.01 -19.68
C SER A 131 -0.40 7.02 -20.26
N PRO A 132 -0.12 5.70 -20.23
CA PRO A 132 -1.09 4.70 -20.67
C PRO A 132 -2.42 4.77 -19.89
N TYR A 133 -3.54 4.38 -20.50
CA TYR A 133 -4.86 4.33 -19.83
C TYR A 133 -5.38 5.70 -19.35
N PRO A 134 -5.56 6.70 -20.24
CA PRO A 134 -5.77 8.11 -19.86
C PRO A 134 -7.00 8.36 -18.96
N ASN A 135 -8.01 7.49 -19.00
CA ASN A 135 -9.23 7.64 -18.20
C ASN A 135 -9.02 7.33 -16.70
N LEU A 136 -7.97 6.59 -16.34
CA LEU A 136 -7.70 6.28 -14.94
C LEU A 136 -7.13 7.51 -14.21
N SER A 137 -7.63 7.76 -13.00
CA SER A 137 -7.08 8.77 -12.11
C SER A 137 -5.76 8.33 -11.45
N VAL A 138 -4.98 9.31 -10.97
CA VAL A 138 -3.76 9.09 -10.16
C VAL A 138 -4.03 8.15 -8.98
N SER A 139 -5.15 8.33 -8.30
CA SER A 139 -5.53 7.51 -7.14
C SER A 139 -5.79 6.05 -7.52
N GLN A 140 -6.39 5.79 -8.67
CA GLN A 140 -6.65 4.43 -9.14
C GLN A 140 -5.35 3.71 -9.51
N VAL A 141 -4.47 4.40 -10.25
CA VAL A 141 -3.15 3.88 -10.60
C VAL A 141 -2.35 3.56 -9.34
N PHE A 142 -2.25 4.51 -8.41
CA PHE A 142 -1.56 4.34 -7.14
C PHE A 142 -2.10 3.15 -6.34
N ALA A 143 -3.43 3.03 -6.21
CA ALA A 143 -4.06 1.92 -5.49
C ALA A 143 -3.69 0.56 -6.08
N CYS A 144 -3.65 0.44 -7.40
CA CYS A 144 -3.30 -0.80 -8.10
C CYS A 144 -1.82 -1.16 -7.91
N ILE A 145 -0.91 -0.18 -7.98
CA ILE A 145 0.52 -0.39 -7.71
C ILE A 145 0.72 -0.86 -6.27
N GLN A 146 0.12 -0.16 -5.31
CA GLN A 146 0.19 -0.50 -3.88
C GLN A 146 -0.30 -1.93 -3.63
N GLN A 147 -1.43 -2.30 -4.26
CA GLN A 147 -2.00 -3.63 -4.12
C GLN A 147 -1.11 -4.73 -4.72
N ALA A 148 -0.51 -4.50 -5.88
CA ALA A 148 0.37 -5.47 -6.52
C ALA A 148 1.62 -5.74 -5.67
N ILE A 149 2.23 -4.69 -5.12
CA ILE A 149 3.38 -4.79 -4.21
C ILE A 149 2.98 -5.53 -2.93
N TRP A 150 1.86 -5.15 -2.31
CA TRP A 150 1.33 -5.80 -1.12
C TRP A 150 1.09 -7.30 -1.35
N ASN A 151 0.39 -7.63 -2.43
CA ASN A 151 0.09 -9.02 -2.79
C ASN A 151 1.37 -9.84 -3.00
N SER A 152 2.32 -9.31 -3.78
CA SER A 152 3.60 -9.99 -4.04
C SER A 152 4.42 -10.18 -2.77
N HIS A 153 4.43 -9.21 -1.85
CA HIS A 153 5.08 -9.36 -0.55
C HIS A 153 4.48 -10.53 0.24
N TYR A 154 3.15 -10.59 0.37
CA TYR A 154 2.53 -11.65 1.16
C TYR A 154 2.60 -13.03 0.50
N ARG A 155 2.58 -13.12 -0.84
CA ARG A 155 2.89 -14.37 -1.54
C ARG A 155 4.32 -14.84 -1.27
N SER A 156 5.26 -13.92 -1.15
CA SER A 156 6.63 -14.28 -0.76
C SER A 156 6.75 -14.75 0.68
N VAL A 157 5.94 -14.20 1.59
CA VAL A 157 5.95 -14.58 3.01
C VAL A 157 5.22 -15.90 3.26
N PHE A 158 4.02 -16.07 2.70
CA PHE A 158 3.14 -17.20 3.02
C PHE A 158 3.21 -18.34 2.00
N ASP A 159 3.36 -18.02 0.71
CA ASP A 159 3.37 -19.01 -0.37
C ASP A 159 4.80 -19.36 -0.84
N LEU A 160 5.82 -18.73 -0.22
CA LEU A 160 7.24 -18.88 -0.58
C LEU A 160 7.55 -18.55 -2.05
N ILE A 161 6.72 -17.72 -2.69
CA ILE A 161 6.92 -17.30 -4.08
C ILE A 161 7.85 -16.08 -4.11
N PRO A 162 9.03 -16.15 -4.75
CA PRO A 162 9.99 -15.05 -4.72
C PRO A 162 9.40 -13.72 -5.21
N PHE A 163 9.71 -12.64 -4.50
CA PHE A 163 9.36 -11.29 -4.96
C PHE A 163 10.22 -10.93 -6.16
N ALA A 164 9.64 -10.99 -7.37
CA ALA A 164 10.29 -10.60 -8.62
C ALA A 164 9.69 -9.28 -9.13
N PRO A 165 10.43 -8.15 -9.14
CA PRO A 165 9.92 -6.86 -9.59
C PRO A 165 9.25 -6.89 -10.98
N SER A 166 9.81 -7.63 -11.93
CA SER A 166 9.24 -7.82 -13.27
C SER A 166 7.83 -8.41 -13.23
N HIS A 167 7.61 -9.47 -12.44
CA HIS A 167 6.28 -10.08 -12.30
C HIS A 167 5.28 -9.14 -11.63
N VAL A 168 5.74 -8.32 -10.67
CA VAL A 168 4.87 -7.31 -10.03
C VAL A 168 4.47 -6.24 -11.06
N LEU A 169 5.41 -5.76 -11.88
CA LEU A 169 5.13 -4.79 -12.94
C LEU A 169 4.16 -5.35 -13.99
N SER A 170 4.31 -6.60 -14.41
CA SER A 170 3.35 -7.26 -15.31
C SER A 170 1.95 -7.37 -14.67
N SER A 171 1.87 -7.68 -13.37
CA SER A 171 0.60 -7.70 -12.64
C SER A 171 -0.05 -6.32 -12.55
N ILE A 172 0.74 -5.25 -12.40
CA ILE A 172 0.26 -3.87 -12.41
C ILE A 172 -0.34 -3.56 -13.78
N GLN A 173 0.40 -3.82 -14.87
CA GLN A 173 -0.07 -3.60 -16.23
C GLN A 173 -1.41 -4.29 -16.50
N LEU A 174 -1.52 -5.59 -16.16
CA LEU A 174 -2.75 -6.36 -16.36
C LEU A 174 -3.93 -5.78 -15.55
N THR A 175 -3.69 -5.37 -14.30
CA THR A 175 -4.72 -4.81 -13.44
C THR A 175 -5.20 -3.46 -13.96
N LEU A 176 -4.28 -2.59 -14.40
CA LEU A 176 -4.61 -1.28 -14.96
C LEU A 176 -5.35 -1.41 -16.29
N PHE A 177 -4.92 -2.33 -17.17
CA PHE A 177 -5.63 -2.64 -18.40
C PHE A 177 -7.07 -3.06 -18.13
N THR A 178 -7.27 -4.01 -17.20
CA THR A 178 -8.60 -4.50 -16.83
C THR A 178 -9.48 -3.37 -16.28
N LEU A 179 -8.94 -2.55 -15.39
CA LEU A 179 -9.67 -1.44 -14.79
C LEU A 179 -10.06 -0.40 -15.85
N HIS A 180 -9.14 -0.06 -16.75
CA HIS A 180 -9.40 0.85 -17.86
C HIS A 180 -10.50 0.34 -18.78
N SER A 181 -10.46 -0.95 -19.15
CA SER A 181 -11.50 -1.57 -19.97
C SER A 181 -12.88 -1.51 -19.30
N GLN A 182 -12.95 -1.72 -17.99
CA GLN A 182 -14.21 -1.64 -17.23
C GLN A 182 -14.79 -0.22 -17.23
N GLU A 183 -13.96 0.81 -17.02
CA GLU A 183 -14.43 2.20 -17.05
C GLU A 183 -14.94 2.63 -18.42
N ASN A 184 -14.27 2.19 -19.49
CA ASN A 184 -14.71 2.51 -20.85
C ASN A 184 -16.09 1.93 -21.16
N ILE A 185 -16.41 0.72 -20.67
CA ILE A 185 -17.74 0.12 -20.85
C ILE A 185 -18.80 0.96 -20.14
N HIS A 186 -18.54 1.41 -18.90
CA HIS A 186 -19.47 2.26 -18.16
C HIS A 186 -19.66 3.65 -18.76
N SER A 187 -18.73 4.13 -19.60
CA SER A 187 -18.86 5.41 -20.29
C SER A 187 -19.74 5.38 -21.56
N ILE A 188 -20.09 4.19 -22.04
CA ILE A 188 -20.87 3.97 -23.28
C ILE A 188 -22.37 3.75 -23.00
N ILE A 189 -22.73 3.43 -21.76
CA ILE A 189 -24.10 3.18 -21.30
C ILE A 189 -24.66 4.43 -20.63
#